data_AF-A0A850SJ12-F1
#
_entry.id   AF-A0A850SJ12-F1
#
_cell.length_a   1.000
_cell.length_b   1.000
_cell.length_c   1.000
_cell.angle_alpha   90.00
_cell.angle_beta   90.00
_cell.angle_gamma   90.00
#
_symmetry.space_group_name_H-M   'P 1'
#
loop_
_entity.id
_entity.type
_entity.pdbx_description
1 polymer ?
#
loop_
_entity_poly.entity_id
_entity_poly.type
_entity_poly.pdbx_seq_one_letter_code
_entity_poly.pdbx_strand_id
1 'polypeptide(L)'
;MTESKNVTELEIEDLEGVGPTTARKMREAGISSVMELATAVADELAADLGGSKEAATNFIMAAQKLLRESGVLDNEFTTADVELEKRKSLLRCTTGAKVLDELLLGGIETQAITEFYGEFGSGKSQICHTLCVTAQQPPEQGGLGGGVILIDTEGTFRPERVDQ
;
A
#
# COMPACT_ATOMS: atom_id res chain seq x y z
N MET A 1 9.58 24.02 -3.43
CA MET A 1 8.91 23.09 -2.51
C MET A 1 7.42 23.24 -2.77
N THR A 2 6.89 22.46 -3.70
CA THR A 2 5.45 22.27 -3.83
C THR A 2 5.03 21.43 -2.63
N GLU A 3 4.11 21.95 -1.81
CA GLU A 3 3.45 21.16 -0.78
C GLU A 3 2.82 19.95 -1.48
N SER A 4 3.36 18.77 -1.21
CA SER A 4 2.73 17.52 -1.60
C SER A 4 1.44 17.45 -0.78
N LYS A 5 0.29 17.67 -1.43
CA LYS A 5 -1.03 17.47 -0.81
C LYS A 5 -1.00 16.12 -0.11
N ASN A 6 -1.44 16.09 1.15
CA ASN A 6 -1.52 14.85 1.91
C ASN A 6 -2.41 13.87 1.13
N VAL A 7 -2.05 12.58 1.06
CA VAL A 7 -2.78 11.56 0.28
C VAL A 7 -4.28 11.52 0.63
N THR A 8 -4.62 11.92 1.85
CA THR A 8 -5.99 12.02 2.38
C THR A 8 -6.80 13.23 1.88
N GLU A 9 -6.21 14.14 1.12
CA GLU A 9 -6.86 15.37 0.63
C GLU A 9 -7.18 15.35 -0.87
N LEU A 10 -6.86 14.27 -1.58
CA LEU A 10 -7.16 14.15 -3.00
C LEU A 10 -8.65 13.81 -3.18
N GLU A 11 -9.40 14.75 -3.74
CA GLU A 11 -10.81 14.57 -4.05
C GLU A 11 -10.99 14.19 -5.52
N ILE A 12 -12.08 13.46 -5.84
CA ILE A 12 -12.39 13.09 -7.22
C ILE A 12 -12.63 14.35 -8.08
N GLU A 13 -13.11 15.43 -7.46
CA GLU A 13 -13.27 16.74 -8.07
C GLU A 13 -11.96 17.45 -8.44
N ASP A 14 -10.81 17.02 -7.89
CA ASP A 14 -9.49 17.53 -8.32
C ASP A 14 -9.11 17.01 -9.72
N LEU A 15 -9.84 16.03 -10.27
CA LEU A 15 -9.55 15.44 -11.56
C LEU A 15 -10.02 16.30 -12.73
N GLU A 16 -9.12 16.50 -13.69
CA GLU A 16 -9.44 17.18 -14.94
C GLU A 16 -10.58 16.46 -15.68
N GLY A 17 -11.65 17.19 -16.00
CA GLY A 17 -12.82 16.65 -16.68
C GLY A 17 -13.90 16.06 -15.75
N VAL A 18 -13.69 16.03 -14.43
CA VAL A 18 -14.73 15.63 -13.47
C VAL A 18 -15.45 16.86 -12.91
N GLY A 19 -16.71 17.01 -13.31
CA GLY A 19 -17.63 17.99 -12.71
C GLY A 19 -18.42 17.41 -11.52
N PRO A 20 -19.16 18.27 -10.78
CA PRO A 20 -19.91 17.84 -9.58
C PRO A 20 -20.96 16.76 -9.88
N THR A 21 -21.57 16.78 -11.06
CA THR A 21 -22.53 15.74 -11.48
C THR A 21 -21.87 14.39 -11.68
N THR A 22 -20.68 14.38 -12.30
CA THR A 22 -19.89 13.16 -12.55
C THR A 22 -19.37 12.61 -11.23
N ALA A 23 -18.82 13.45 -10.36
CA ALA A 23 -18.37 13.06 -9.03
C ALA A 23 -19.50 12.46 -8.18
N ARG A 24 -20.70 13.04 -8.23
CA ARG A 24 -21.89 12.48 -7.56
C ARG A 24 -22.23 11.08 -8.07
N LYS A 25 -22.24 10.87 -9.40
CA LYS A 25 -22.49 9.55 -10.00
C LYS A 25 -21.41 8.52 -9.63
N MET A 26 -20.14 8.92 -9.60
CA MET A 26 -19.05 8.05 -9.14
C MET A 26 -19.27 7.60 -7.70
N ARG A 27 -19.64 8.51 -6.80
CA ARG A 27 -19.97 8.17 -5.40
C ARG A 27 -21.18 7.23 -5.31
N GLU A 28 -22.22 7.46 -6.11
CA GLU A 28 -23.39 6.57 -6.20
C GLU A 28 -23.03 5.16 -6.71
N ALA A 29 -21.99 5.06 -7.55
CA ALA A 29 -21.41 3.81 -8.01
C ALA A 29 -20.40 3.18 -7.03
N GLY A 30 -20.24 3.74 -5.83
CA GLY A 30 -19.30 3.24 -4.82
C GLY A 30 -17.85 3.69 -4.98
N ILE A 31 -17.57 4.62 -5.91
CA ILE A 31 -16.25 5.22 -6.10
C ILE A 31 -16.19 6.53 -5.33
N SER A 32 -15.58 6.48 -4.16
CA SER A 32 -15.50 7.57 -3.20
C SER A 32 -14.12 8.22 -3.11
N SER A 33 -13.08 7.56 -3.65
CA SER A 33 -11.70 8.06 -3.65
C SER A 33 -11.04 8.03 -5.02
N VAL A 34 -10.00 8.85 -5.19
CA VAL A 34 -9.15 8.84 -6.40
C VAL A 34 -8.46 7.48 -6.58
N MET A 35 -8.12 6.78 -5.49
CA MET A 35 -7.50 5.45 -5.53
C MET A 35 -8.47 4.40 -6.09
N GLU A 36 -9.72 4.38 -5.61
CA GLU A 36 -10.75 3.47 -6.13
C GLU A 36 -10.98 3.69 -7.63
N LEU A 37 -11.07 4.95 -8.05
CA LEU A 37 -11.21 5.30 -9.46
C LEU A 37 -10.01 4.83 -10.30
N ALA A 38 -8.78 5.00 -9.80
CA ALA A 38 -7.57 4.60 -10.50
C ALA A 38 -7.45 3.07 -10.71
N THR A 39 -8.14 2.28 -9.88
CA THR A 39 -8.19 0.81 -9.96
C THR A 39 -9.47 0.26 -10.62
N ALA A 40 -10.39 1.13 -11.02
CA ALA A 40 -11.66 0.72 -11.60
C ALA A 40 -11.50 0.05 -12.97
N VAL A 41 -12.43 -0.84 -13.31
CA VAL A 41 -12.54 -1.44 -14.64
C VAL A 41 -13.33 -0.50 -15.55
N ALA A 42 -12.74 -0.11 -16.69
CA ALA A 42 -13.34 0.89 -17.58
C ALA A 42 -14.74 0.52 -18.09
N ASP A 43 -15.00 -0.77 -18.34
CA ASP A 43 -16.31 -1.25 -18.80
C ASP A 43 -17.39 -1.14 -17.71
N GLU A 44 -17.05 -1.47 -16.46
CA GLU A 44 -17.94 -1.36 -15.30
C GLU A 44 -18.24 0.12 -15.00
N LEU A 45 -17.19 0.94 -14.96
CA LEU A 45 -17.32 2.39 -14.74
C LEU A 45 -18.18 3.06 -15.83
N ALA A 46 -18.02 2.66 -17.09
CA ALA A 46 -18.83 3.20 -18.18
C ALA A 46 -20.31 2.84 -18.01
N ALA A 47 -20.61 1.60 -17.61
CA ALA A 47 -21.97 1.14 -17.35
C ALA A 47 -22.62 1.92 -16.20
N ASP A 48 -21.91 2.08 -15.08
CA ASP A 48 -22.42 2.76 -13.88
C ASP A 48 -22.64 4.26 -14.11
N LEU A 49 -21.75 4.93 -14.87
CA LEU A 49 -21.88 6.36 -15.16
C LEU A 49 -22.88 6.65 -16.30
N GLY A 50 -23.28 5.62 -17.07
CA GLY A 50 -24.08 5.75 -18.29
C GLY A 50 -23.33 6.50 -19.38
N GLY A 51 -22.01 6.25 -19.49
CA GLY A 51 -21.10 6.92 -20.41
C GLY A 51 -20.44 5.96 -21.41
N SER A 52 -19.49 6.47 -22.19
CA SER A 52 -18.67 5.66 -23.08
C SER A 52 -17.47 5.05 -22.36
N LYS A 53 -16.95 3.93 -22.88
CA LYS A 53 -15.71 3.31 -22.40
C LYS A 53 -14.52 4.26 -22.49
N GLU A 54 -14.47 5.11 -23.51
CA GLU A 54 -13.43 6.10 -23.69
C GLU A 54 -13.45 7.16 -22.57
N ALA A 55 -14.65 7.65 -22.20
CA ALA A 55 -14.78 8.60 -21.10
C ALA A 55 -14.35 7.98 -19.76
N ALA A 56 -14.79 6.76 -19.48
CA ALA A 56 -14.37 6.01 -18.29
C ALA A 56 -12.85 5.79 -18.24
N THR A 57 -12.24 5.41 -19.36
CA THR A 57 -10.79 5.23 -19.48
C THR A 57 -10.04 6.52 -19.19
N ASN A 58 -10.53 7.66 -19.70
CA ASN A 58 -9.93 8.96 -19.44
C ASN A 58 -9.99 9.35 -17.95
N PHE A 59 -11.10 9.05 -17.26
CA PHE A 59 -11.18 9.30 -15.81
C PHE A 59 -10.21 8.43 -15.01
N ILE A 60 -10.07 7.15 -15.36
CA ILE A 60 -9.10 6.25 -14.74
C ILE A 60 -7.67 6.76 -14.96
N MET A 61 -7.34 7.14 -16.19
CA MET A 61 -6.02 7.69 -16.54
C MET A 61 -5.74 9.00 -15.82
N ALA A 62 -6.72 9.89 -15.70
CA ALA A 62 -6.60 11.14 -14.95
C ALA A 62 -6.34 10.87 -13.46
N ALA A 63 -7.05 9.90 -12.86
CA ALA A 63 -6.84 9.48 -11.48
C ALA A 63 -5.43 8.92 -11.26
N GLN A 64 -4.99 7.99 -12.12
CA GLN A 64 -3.64 7.44 -12.07
C GLN A 64 -2.56 8.51 -12.25
N LYS A 65 -2.79 9.49 -13.14
CA LYS A 65 -1.87 10.61 -13.34
C LYS A 65 -1.78 11.48 -12.08
N LEU A 66 -2.92 11.88 -11.50
CA LEU A 66 -2.95 12.67 -10.28
C LEU A 66 -2.23 11.95 -9.12
N LEU A 67 -2.43 10.64 -8.98
CA LEU A 67 -1.76 9.83 -7.96
C LEU A 67 -0.25 9.72 -8.18
N ARG A 68 0.22 9.75 -9.42
CA ARG A 68 1.67 9.80 -9.73
C ARG A 68 2.25 11.18 -9.41
N GLU A 69 1.57 12.25 -9.79
CA GLU A 69 1.99 13.63 -9.51
C GLU A 69 2.01 13.94 -8.01
N SER A 70 1.13 13.30 -7.23
CA SER A 70 1.10 13.42 -5.77
C SER A 70 2.12 12.51 -5.06
N GLY A 71 2.76 11.58 -5.78
CA GLY A 71 3.73 10.63 -5.21
C GLY A 71 3.12 9.43 -4.50
N VAL A 72 1.82 9.18 -4.67
CA VAL A 72 1.11 8.00 -4.14
C VAL A 72 1.40 6.76 -4.98
N LEU A 73 1.39 6.93 -6.31
CA LEU A 73 1.77 5.89 -7.26
C LEU A 73 3.14 6.20 -7.86
N ASP A 74 3.90 5.14 -8.12
CA ASP A 74 5.15 5.26 -8.86
C ASP A 74 4.90 5.60 -10.33
N ASN A 75 5.90 6.23 -10.94
CA ASN A 75 5.93 6.45 -12.38
C ASN A 75 5.94 5.11 -13.12
N GLU A 76 5.25 5.06 -14.27
CA GLU A 76 5.20 3.86 -15.11
C GLU A 76 6.58 3.44 -15.62
N PHE A 77 7.43 4.43 -15.91
CA PHE A 77 8.81 4.23 -16.33
C PHE A 77 9.74 5.07 -15.47
N THR A 78 10.83 4.45 -15.02
CA THR A 78 11.92 5.11 -14.29
C THR A 78 13.26 4.61 -14.80
N THR A 79 14.30 5.43 -14.66
CA THR A 79 15.66 5.03 -15.01
C THR A 79 16.30 4.23 -13.87
N ALA A 80 17.30 3.41 -14.18
CA ALA A 80 17.92 2.52 -13.22
C ALA A 80 18.62 3.27 -12.06
N ASP A 81 19.18 4.45 -12.32
CA ASP A 81 19.79 5.31 -11.31
C ASP A 81 18.77 5.86 -10.31
N VAL A 82 17.59 6.29 -10.80
CA VAL A 82 16.49 6.78 -9.93
C VAL A 82 15.96 5.65 -9.06
N GLU A 83 15.74 4.46 -9.64
CA GLU A 83 15.29 3.28 -8.89
C GLU A 83 16.33 2.84 -7.84
N LEU A 84 17.63 2.90 -8.17
CA LEU A 84 18.69 2.58 -7.22
C LEU A 84 18.70 3.55 -6.04
N GLU A 85 18.55 4.85 -6.26
CA GLU A 85 18.45 5.84 -5.18
C GLU A 85 17.23 5.58 -4.29
N LYS A 86 16.07 5.27 -4.89
CA LYS A 86 14.87 4.90 -4.13
C LYS A 86 15.12 3.69 -3.23
N ARG A 87 15.79 2.66 -3.74
CA ARG A 87 16.09 1.44 -2.99
C ARG A 87 17.02 1.65 -1.79
N LYS A 88 17.84 2.70 -1.79
CA LYS A 88 18.67 3.04 -0.61
C LYS A 88 17.85 3.51 0.59
N SER A 89 16.60 3.94 0.36
CA SER A 89 15.67 4.32 1.43
C SER A 89 14.88 3.15 2.02
N LEU A 90 15.04 1.93 1.48
CA LEU A 90 14.36 0.75 2.01
C LEU A 90 14.82 0.47 3.43
N LEU A 91 13.83 0.28 4.31
CA LEU A 91 14.05 -0.09 5.69
C LEU A 91 13.87 -1.60 5.84
N ARG A 92 14.51 -2.17 6.87
CA ARG A 92 14.33 -3.58 7.24
C ARG A 92 13.95 -3.70 8.70
N CYS A 93 12.96 -4.53 8.98
CA CYS A 93 12.53 -4.89 10.32
C CYS A 93 13.21 -6.20 10.74
N THR A 94 13.91 -6.23 11.87
CA THR A 94 14.52 -7.45 12.40
C THR A 94 13.45 -8.50 12.70
N THR A 95 13.79 -9.76 12.50
CA THR A 95 12.97 -10.91 12.92
C THR A 95 13.18 -11.27 14.40
N GLY A 96 14.11 -10.59 15.08
CA GLY A 96 14.57 -10.93 16.43
C GLY A 96 15.57 -12.10 16.46
N ALA A 97 15.80 -12.77 15.33
CA ALA A 97 16.71 -13.90 15.21
C ALA A 97 17.86 -13.57 14.24
N LYS A 98 19.08 -13.40 14.77
CA LYS A 98 20.26 -13.00 13.99
C LYS A 98 20.51 -13.85 12.74
N VAL A 99 20.38 -15.17 12.85
CA VAL A 99 20.61 -16.09 11.72
C VAL A 99 19.56 -15.90 10.62
N LEU A 100 18.31 -15.62 11.00
CA LEU A 100 17.24 -15.38 10.03
C LEU A 100 17.40 -13.99 9.39
N ASP A 101 17.81 -12.98 10.17
CA ASP A 101 18.13 -11.65 9.63
C ASP A 101 19.29 -11.71 8.63
N GLU A 102 20.36 -12.46 8.95
CA GLU A 102 21.47 -12.67 8.01
C GLU A 102 21.01 -13.34 6.71
N LEU A 103 20.15 -14.36 6.82
CA LEU A 103 19.54 -15.02 5.65
C LEU A 103 18.71 -14.04 4.82
N LEU A 104 18.00 -13.12 5.47
CA LEU A 104 17.14 -12.10 4.86
C LEU A 104 17.89 -10.79 4.54
N LEU A 105 19.23 -10.78 4.61
CA LEU A 105 20.07 -9.61 4.33
C LEU A 105 19.72 -8.36 5.18
N GLY A 106 19.35 -8.60 6.45
CA GLY A 106 19.08 -7.58 7.47
C GLY A 106 17.66 -7.58 8.02
N GLY A 107 16.78 -8.50 7.59
CA GLY A 107 15.42 -8.65 8.09
C GLY A 107 14.34 -8.49 7.01
N ILE A 108 13.09 -8.26 7.44
CA ILE A 108 11.93 -8.10 6.56
C ILE A 108 11.97 -6.71 5.90
N GLU A 109 12.06 -6.67 4.58
CA GLU A 109 12.22 -5.44 3.80
C GLU A 109 10.87 -4.72 3.55
N THR A 110 10.85 -3.40 3.69
CA THR A 110 9.71 -2.56 3.29
C THR A 110 9.55 -2.53 1.77
N GLN A 111 8.36 -2.17 1.25
CA GLN A 111 8.08 -2.14 -0.20
C GLN A 111 8.25 -3.51 -0.91
N ALA A 112 8.23 -4.60 -0.14
CA ALA A 112 8.26 -5.96 -0.64
C ALA A 112 7.21 -6.83 0.06
N ILE A 113 6.80 -7.93 -0.57
CA ILE A 113 5.98 -8.97 0.05
C ILE A 113 6.91 -10.13 0.39
N THR A 114 6.96 -10.50 1.67
CA THR A 114 7.73 -11.66 2.15
C THR A 114 6.77 -12.76 2.58
N GLU A 115 6.91 -13.96 2.01
CA GLU A 115 6.07 -15.11 2.30
C GLU A 115 6.83 -16.16 3.13
N PHE A 116 6.24 -16.58 4.26
CA PHE A 116 6.69 -17.72 5.05
C PHE A 116 5.71 -18.89 4.90
N TYR A 117 6.15 -20.00 4.29
CA TYR A 117 5.34 -21.22 4.12
C TYR A 117 5.98 -22.42 4.84
N GLY A 118 5.17 -23.43 5.18
CA GLY A 118 5.62 -24.65 5.86
C GLY A 118 4.52 -25.35 6.64
N GLU A 119 4.81 -26.51 7.21
CA GLU A 119 3.85 -27.34 7.97
C GLU A 119 3.33 -26.66 9.25
N PHE A 120 2.25 -27.18 9.83
CA PHE A 120 1.76 -26.74 11.14
C PHE A 120 2.87 -26.84 12.19
N GLY A 121 3.01 -25.81 13.04
CA GLY A 121 4.06 -25.75 14.06
C GLY A 121 5.44 -25.31 13.56
N SER A 122 5.60 -25.00 12.26
CA SER A 122 6.89 -24.51 11.71
C SER A 122 7.30 -23.09 12.15
N GLY A 123 6.52 -22.43 13.01
CA GLY A 123 6.84 -21.10 13.54
C GLY A 123 6.28 -19.91 12.74
N LYS A 124 5.52 -20.12 11.66
CA LYS A 124 4.94 -19.02 10.84
C LYS A 124 4.20 -17.97 11.68
N SER A 125 3.22 -18.40 12.48
CA SER A 125 2.44 -17.48 13.32
C SER A 125 3.33 -16.80 14.39
N GLN A 126 4.36 -17.48 14.90
CA GLN A 126 5.29 -16.89 15.86
C GLN A 126 6.06 -15.73 15.25
N ILE A 127 6.54 -15.87 14.01
CA ILE A 127 7.18 -14.77 13.28
C ILE A 127 6.22 -13.59 13.14
N CYS A 128 4.95 -13.84 12.78
CA CYS A 128 3.95 -12.77 12.70
C CYS A 128 3.74 -12.04 14.04
N HIS A 129 3.66 -12.77 15.16
CA HIS A 129 3.54 -12.17 16.49
C HIS A 129 4.78 -11.34 16.86
N THR A 130 5.98 -11.86 16.60
CA THR A 130 7.23 -11.13 16.83
C THR A 130 7.29 -9.82 16.03
N LEU A 131 6.89 -9.86 14.76
CA LEU A 131 6.86 -8.67 13.90
C LEU A 131 5.82 -7.65 14.35
N CYS A 132 4.70 -8.08 14.95
CA CYS A 132 3.71 -7.18 15.54
C CYS A 132 4.32 -6.27 16.62
N VAL A 133 5.25 -6.78 17.42
CA VAL A 133 5.95 -6.00 18.46
C VAL A 133 7.13 -5.24 17.88
N THR A 134 7.95 -5.94 17.09
CA THR A 134 9.24 -5.42 16.62
C THR A 134 9.07 -4.24 15.67
N ALA A 135 8.08 -4.27 14.77
CA ALA A 135 7.86 -3.16 13.84
C ALA A 135 7.47 -1.84 14.54
N GLN A 136 6.94 -1.91 15.76
CA GLN A 136 6.61 -0.73 16.58
C GLN A 136 7.84 -0.12 17.26
N GLN A 137 8.93 -0.89 17.41
CA GLN A 137 10.17 -0.39 17.99
C GLN A 137 10.83 0.65 17.07
N PRO A 138 11.65 1.56 17.60
CA PRO A 138 12.36 2.52 16.77
C PRO A 138 13.43 1.84 15.89
N PRO A 139 13.85 2.45 14.77
CA PRO A 139 14.83 1.87 13.84
C PRO A 139 16.16 1.47 14.49
N GLU A 140 16.61 2.19 15.51
CA GLU A 140 17.85 1.87 16.26
C GLU A 140 17.77 0.54 17.01
N GLN A 141 16.56 0.03 17.23
CA GLN A 141 16.28 -1.27 17.84
C GLN A 141 15.83 -2.32 16.80
N GLY A 142 15.95 -2.01 15.51
CA GLY A 142 15.58 -2.90 14.41
C GLY A 142 14.10 -2.89 14.03
N GLY A 143 13.31 -1.96 14.58
CA GLY A 143 11.90 -1.77 14.19
C GLY A 143 11.71 -0.71 13.11
N LEU A 144 10.46 -0.25 12.93
CA LEU A 144 10.07 0.77 11.94
C LEU A 144 9.34 1.97 12.55
N GLY A 145 9.10 1.96 13.87
CA GLY A 145 8.33 3.01 14.57
C GLY A 145 6.88 3.13 14.13
N GLY A 146 6.31 2.09 13.50
CA GLY A 146 4.99 2.12 12.88
C GLY A 146 3.98 1.18 13.53
N GLY A 147 2.69 1.45 13.33
CA GLY A 147 1.61 0.53 13.72
C GLY A 147 1.58 -0.73 12.84
N VAL A 148 0.97 -1.80 13.36
CA VAL A 148 0.85 -3.08 12.64
C VAL A 148 -0.61 -3.47 12.48
N ILE A 149 -0.97 -3.93 11.28
CA ILE A 149 -2.26 -4.55 10.98
C ILE A 149 -2.03 -6.05 10.81
N LEU A 150 -2.67 -6.86 11.66
CA LEU A 150 -2.67 -8.32 11.54
C LEU A 150 -4.06 -8.79 11.10
N ILE A 151 -4.10 -9.52 9.99
CA ILE A 151 -5.32 -10.15 9.46
C ILE A 151 -5.24 -11.63 9.81
N ASP A 152 -6.12 -12.10 10.70
CA ASP A 152 -6.16 -13.49 11.16
C ASP A 152 -7.32 -14.24 10.51
N THR A 153 -7.00 -15.24 9.70
CA THR A 153 -7.98 -16.04 8.97
C THR A 153 -8.34 -17.35 9.67
N GLU A 154 -7.57 -17.76 10.68
CA GLU A 154 -7.71 -19.07 11.35
C GLU A 154 -7.90 -18.95 12.86
N GLY A 155 -8.00 -17.74 13.41
CA GLY A 155 -8.13 -17.52 14.85
C GLY A 155 -6.84 -17.91 15.61
N THR A 156 -5.68 -17.70 14.99
CA THR A 156 -4.35 -18.02 15.55
C THR A 156 -3.76 -16.88 16.38
N PHE A 157 -4.35 -15.69 16.35
CA PHE A 157 -3.88 -14.56 17.14
C PHE A 157 -4.04 -14.83 18.65
N ARG A 158 -2.96 -14.62 19.41
CA ARG A 158 -2.92 -14.81 20.87
C ARG A 158 -2.29 -13.57 21.48
N PRO A 159 -3.07 -12.65 22.08
CA PRO A 159 -2.54 -11.44 22.71
C PRO A 159 -1.46 -11.73 23.75
N GLU A 160 -1.58 -12.85 24.46
CA GLU A 160 -0.62 -13.30 25.47
C GLU A 160 0.75 -13.62 24.88
N ARG A 161 0.85 -13.89 23.57
CA ARG A 161 2.13 -14.06 22.87
C ARG A 161 2.79 -12.72 22.52
N VAL A 162 2.00 -11.66 22.37
CA VAL A 162 2.48 -10.31 22.09
C VAL A 162 2.96 -9.63 23.38
N ASP A 163 2.36 -9.97 24.52
CA ASP A 163 2.72 -9.46 25.86
C ASP A 163 3.97 -10.13 26.46
N GLN A 164 4.37 -11.30 25.93
CA GLN A 164 5.57 -12.07 26.35
C GLN A 164 6.87 -11.39 25.93
#